data_AF-A0A372Q4V2-F1
#
_entry.id   AF-A0A372Q4V2-F1
#
_cell.length_a   1.000
_cell.length_b   1.000
_cell.length_c   1.000
_cell.angle_alpha   90.00
_cell.angle_beta   90.00
_cell.angle_gamma   90.00
#
_symmetry.space_group_name_H-M   'P 1'
#
loop_
_entity.id
_entity.type
_entity.pdbx_description
1 polymer ?
#
loop_
_entity_poly.entity_id
_entity_poly.type
_entity_poly.pdbx_seq_one_letter_code
_entity_poly.pdbx_strand_id
1 'polypeptide(L)'
;YNSLNSKQKVIKLYMNSFYGVTGQSDSPFYTLALAGGVTSARRENIKLVIEFAKKKGFRIKYGDTDSLYLTCPDSCYEKCDLAYNGRKSTISKLEYWTKMVTITMGVMEKLRNKVNSFLRLKTRSGYLKMAYEEVLFPVVFTGKKKYFGTKHEDAVNFSLEDPFIRGIDTVK
;
A
#
# COMPACT_ATOMS: atom_id res chain seq x y z
N TYR A 1 -12.94 5.98 -21.55
CA TYR A 1 -12.21 5.75 -20.29
C TYR A 1 -12.56 6.79 -19.20
N ASN A 2 -12.47 8.09 -19.48
CA ASN A 2 -12.72 9.15 -18.48
C ASN A 2 -14.13 9.14 -17.86
N SER A 3 -15.19 8.92 -18.63
CA SER A 3 -16.58 8.88 -18.11
C SER A 3 -16.82 7.75 -17.09
N LEU A 4 -16.27 6.55 -17.32
CA LEU A 4 -16.41 5.42 -16.39
C LEU A 4 -15.67 5.68 -15.07
N ASN A 5 -14.45 6.22 -15.15
CA ASN A 5 -13.69 6.61 -13.95
C ASN A 5 -14.43 7.70 -13.16
N SER A 6 -15.03 8.68 -13.83
CA SER A 6 -15.86 9.69 -13.18
C SER A 6 -17.07 9.09 -12.46
N LYS A 7 -17.81 8.16 -13.09
CA LYS A 7 -18.94 7.48 -12.44
C LYS A 7 -18.51 6.71 -11.18
N GLN A 8 -17.41 5.95 -11.26
CA GLN A 8 -16.86 5.24 -10.10
C GLN A 8 -16.46 6.21 -8.98
N LYS A 9 -15.81 7.33 -9.31
CA LYS A 9 -15.42 8.37 -8.34
C LYS A 9 -16.63 8.99 -7.65
N VAL A 10 -17.72 9.25 -8.39
CA VAL A 10 -18.97 9.79 -7.81
C VAL A 10 -19.56 8.82 -6.79
N ILE A 11 -19.63 7.52 -7.11
CA ILE A 11 -20.14 6.51 -6.18
C ILE A 11 -19.25 6.46 -4.91
N LYS A 12 -17.93 6.45 -5.07
CA LYS A 12 -16.99 6.48 -3.95
C LYS A 12 -17.19 7.73 -3.07
N LEU A 13 -17.33 8.89 -3.69
CA LEU A 13 -17.55 10.16 -2.99
C LEU A 13 -18.87 10.12 -2.21
N TYR A 14 -19.95 9.66 -2.85
CA TYR A 14 -21.26 9.52 -2.23
C TYR A 14 -21.21 8.62 -0.99
N MET A 15 -20.60 7.44 -1.09
CA MET A 15 -20.45 6.52 0.05
C MET A 15 -19.64 7.13 1.20
N ASN A 16 -18.54 7.82 0.89
CA ASN A 16 -17.71 8.49 1.89
C ASN A 16 -18.45 9.67 2.56
N SER A 17 -19.23 10.43 1.80
CA SER A 17 -20.07 11.51 2.32
C SER A 17 -21.17 10.97 3.23
N PHE A 18 -21.79 9.84 2.89
CA PHE A 18 -22.82 9.22 3.74
C PHE A 18 -22.26 8.82 5.11
N TYR A 19 -21.04 8.28 5.15
CA TYR A 19 -20.33 8.10 6.41
C TYR A 19 -20.07 9.44 7.13
N GLY A 20 -19.59 10.46 6.40
CA GLY A 20 -19.26 11.77 6.97
C GLY A 20 -20.45 12.47 7.65
N VAL A 21 -21.64 12.43 7.05
CA VAL A 21 -22.83 13.08 7.61
C VAL A 21 -23.25 12.49 8.95
N THR A 22 -22.97 11.20 9.20
CA THR A 22 -23.29 10.56 10.50
C THR A 22 -22.45 11.11 11.66
N GLY A 23 -21.31 11.74 11.36
CA GLY A 23 -20.45 12.39 12.36
C GLY A 23 -20.71 13.88 12.54
N GLN A 24 -21.54 14.50 11.70
CA GLN A 24 -21.82 15.94 11.76
C GLN A 24 -23.06 16.20 12.63
N SER A 25 -22.90 16.95 13.72
CA SER A 25 -23.97 17.23 14.70
C SER A 25 -25.23 17.82 14.09
N ASP A 26 -25.08 18.62 13.03
CA ASP A 26 -26.19 19.36 12.42
C ASP A 26 -26.91 18.53 11.33
N SER A 27 -26.47 17.30 11.10
CA SER A 27 -27.12 16.40 10.15
C SER A 27 -28.35 15.73 10.76
N PRO A 28 -29.47 15.60 10.03
CA PRO A 28 -30.59 14.77 10.47
C PRO A 28 -30.23 13.28 10.62
N PHE A 29 -29.07 12.86 10.08
CA PHE A 29 -28.54 11.50 10.19
C PHE A 29 -27.42 11.38 11.23
N TYR A 30 -27.25 12.37 12.12
CA TYR A 30 -26.20 12.35 13.14
C TYR A 30 -26.33 11.13 14.04
N THR A 31 -25.28 10.32 14.07
CA THR A 31 -25.16 9.15 14.94
C THR A 31 -23.67 8.94 15.24
N LEU A 32 -23.15 9.63 16.27
CA LEU A 32 -21.73 9.58 16.61
C LEU A 32 -21.21 8.15 16.87
N ALA A 33 -22.05 7.29 17.47
CA ALA A 33 -21.72 5.89 17.71
C ALA A 33 -21.45 5.13 16.41
N LEU A 34 -22.17 5.43 15.34
CA LEU A 34 -21.97 4.82 14.02
C LEU A 34 -20.64 5.30 13.41
N ALA A 35 -20.40 6.61 13.42
CA ALA A 35 -19.15 7.17 12.91
C ALA A 35 -17.91 6.64 13.68
N GLY A 36 -18.03 6.58 15.01
CA GLY A 36 -17.01 6.02 15.90
C GLY A 36 -16.79 4.52 15.70
N GLY A 37 -17.87 3.75 15.49
CA GLY A 37 -17.83 2.32 15.21
C GLY A 37 -17.07 2.01 13.92
N VAL A 38 -17.38 2.72 12.83
CA VAL A 38 -16.69 2.56 11.54
C VAL A 38 -15.20 2.88 11.66
N THR A 39 -14.85 4.00 12.33
CA THR A 39 -13.44 4.38 12.55
C THR A 39 -12.69 3.34 13.39
N SER A 40 -13.34 2.80 14.43
CA SER A 40 -12.75 1.80 15.32
C SER A 40 -12.51 0.49 14.60
N ALA A 41 -13.51 -0.03 13.88
CA ALA A 41 -13.39 -1.25 13.09
C ALA A 41 -12.29 -1.13 12.03
N ARG A 42 -12.18 0.02 11.36
CA ARG A 42 -11.08 0.30 10.42
C ARG A 42 -9.71 0.18 11.08
N ARG A 43 -9.51 0.85 12.22
CA ARG A 43 -8.23 0.84 12.96
C ARG A 43 -7.88 -0.57 13.43
N GLU A 44 -8.86 -1.33 13.91
CA GLU A 44 -8.66 -2.71 14.32
C GLU A 44 -8.23 -3.59 13.14
N ASN A 45 -8.92 -3.50 12.00
CA ASN A 45 -8.59 -4.28 10.82
C ASN A 45 -7.16 -4.00 10.30
N ILE A 46 -6.73 -2.74 10.27
CA ILE A 46 -5.36 -2.41 9.88
C ILE A 46 -4.34 -2.96 10.86
N LYS A 47 -4.60 -2.85 12.16
CA LYS A 47 -3.73 -3.45 13.19
C LYS A 47 -3.61 -4.96 13.01
N LEU A 48 -4.72 -5.64 12.71
CA LEU A 48 -4.71 -7.09 12.44
C LEU A 48 -3.82 -7.44 11.23
N VAL A 49 -3.91 -6.67 10.13
CA VAL A 49 -3.07 -6.87 8.94
C VAL A 49 -1.60 -6.59 9.25
N ILE A 50 -1.30 -5.51 9.99
CA ILE A 50 0.06 -5.18 10.41
C ILE A 50 0.68 -6.32 11.22
N GLU A 51 -0.03 -6.82 12.23
CA GLU A 51 0.47 -7.89 13.09
C GLU A 51 0.63 -9.20 12.33
N PHE A 52 -0.26 -9.49 11.38
CA PHE A 52 -0.10 -10.64 10.48
C PHE A 52 1.16 -10.52 9.61
N ALA A 53 1.42 -9.35 9.03
CA ALA A 53 2.59 -9.11 8.20
C ALA A 53 3.90 -9.20 9.01
N LYS A 54 3.94 -8.59 10.20
CA LYS A 54 5.09 -8.67 11.11
C LYS A 54 5.43 -10.10 11.51
N LYS A 55 4.42 -10.92 11.84
CA LYS A 55 4.60 -12.36 12.15
C LYS A 55 5.18 -13.17 10.99
N LYS A 56 5.10 -12.66 9.76
CA LYS A 56 5.71 -13.24 8.56
C LYS A 56 7.09 -12.65 8.23
N GLY A 57 7.63 -11.79 9.09
CA GLY A 57 8.95 -11.17 8.94
C GLY A 57 8.96 -9.85 8.15
N PHE A 58 7.80 -9.36 7.70
CA PHE A 58 7.73 -8.09 6.99
C PHE A 58 7.85 -6.92 7.96
N ARG A 59 8.56 -5.87 7.56
CA ARG A 59 8.67 -4.64 8.35
C ARG A 59 7.71 -3.60 7.79
N ILE A 60 7.01 -2.89 8.68
CA ILE A 60 6.10 -1.79 8.28
C ILE A 60 6.94 -0.53 8.12
N LYS A 61 6.94 0.07 6.94
CA LYS A 61 7.67 1.32 6.68
C LYS A 61 6.78 2.55 6.85
N TYR A 62 5.56 2.47 6.35
CA TYR A 62 4.60 3.57 6.41
C TYR A 62 3.17 3.03 6.41
N GLY A 63 2.22 3.82 6.91
CA GLY A 63 0.81 3.52 6.81
C GLY A 63 -0.02 4.79 6.87
N ASP A 64 -0.98 4.93 5.96
CA ASP A 64 -1.91 6.05 5.96
C ASP A 64 -3.32 5.54 5.75
N THR A 65 -4.12 5.65 6.83
CA THR A 65 -5.57 5.54 6.84
C THR A 65 -6.11 4.18 6.37
N ASP A 66 -5.93 3.76 5.10
CA ASP A 66 -6.27 2.46 4.49
C ASP A 66 -5.10 1.77 3.75
N SER A 67 -3.95 2.44 3.63
CA SER A 67 -2.76 1.93 2.92
C SER A 67 -1.64 1.56 3.88
N LEU A 68 -0.82 0.58 3.48
CA LEU A 68 0.37 0.14 4.20
C LEU A 68 1.53 -0.05 3.21
N TYR A 69 2.67 0.57 3.50
CA TYR A 69 3.92 0.29 2.82
C TYR A 69 4.77 -0.63 3.69
N LEU A 70 5.14 -1.75 3.10
CA LEU A 70 5.85 -2.85 3.74
C LEU A 70 7.22 -3.03 3.07
N THR A 71 8.22 -3.47 3.82
CA THR A 71 9.47 -3.97 3.27
C THR A 71 9.59 -5.48 3.49
N CYS A 72 10.11 -6.17 2.48
CA CYS A 72 10.38 -7.60 2.58
C CYS A 72 11.47 -7.88 3.63
N PRO A 73 11.49 -9.09 4.20
CA PRO A 73 12.65 -9.59 4.93
C PRO A 73 13.91 -9.55 4.06
N ASP A 74 15.07 -9.30 4.68
CA ASP A 74 16.36 -9.23 3.98
C ASP A 74 16.70 -10.56 3.28
N SER A 75 16.23 -11.69 3.83
CA SER A 75 16.38 -13.02 3.24
C SER A 75 15.78 -13.16 1.83
N CYS A 76 14.83 -12.29 1.44
CA CYS A 76 14.30 -12.28 0.08
C CYS A 76 15.33 -11.84 -0.96
N TYR A 77 16.33 -11.05 -0.55
CA TYR A 77 17.28 -10.41 -1.44
C TYR A 77 18.66 -11.09 -1.45
N GLU A 78 18.92 -12.05 -0.56
CA GLU A 78 20.22 -12.75 -0.42
C GLU A 78 20.87 -13.15 -1.75
N LYS A 79 20.10 -13.81 -2.64
CA LYS A 79 20.62 -14.24 -3.96
C LYS A 79 21.00 -13.06 -4.86
N CYS A 80 20.22 -11.99 -4.79
CA CYS A 80 20.45 -10.76 -5.55
C CYS A 80 21.67 -10.00 -5.00
N ASP A 81 21.74 -9.91 -3.66
CA ASP A 81 22.83 -9.25 -2.93
C ASP A 81 24.16 -9.95 -3.16
N LEU A 82 24.19 -11.29 -3.13
CA LEU A 82 25.39 -12.08 -3.45
C LEU A 82 25.85 -11.88 -4.90
N ALA A 83 24.93 -11.77 -5.85
CA ALA A 83 25.27 -11.57 -7.26
C ALA A 83 25.85 -10.17 -7.54
N TYR A 84 25.43 -9.16 -6.78
CA TYR A 84 25.90 -7.78 -6.93
C TYR A 84 27.17 -7.50 -6.11
N ASN A 85 27.18 -7.86 -4.82
CA ASN A 85 28.26 -7.58 -3.86
C ASN A 85 29.34 -8.67 -3.81
N GLY A 86 29.14 -9.80 -4.49
CA GLY A 86 30.13 -10.88 -4.54
C GLY A 86 31.47 -10.43 -5.11
N ARG A 87 32.54 -11.17 -4.79
CA ARG A 87 33.94 -10.88 -5.22
C ARG A 87 34.10 -10.69 -6.74
N LYS A 88 33.17 -11.23 -7.53
CA LYS A 88 33.06 -11.01 -8.97
C LYS A 88 31.64 -10.48 -9.25
N SER A 89 31.47 -9.16 -9.21
CA SER A 89 30.17 -8.54 -9.49
C SER A 89 29.70 -8.99 -10.88
N THR A 90 28.63 -9.77 -10.93
CA THR A 90 28.18 -10.44 -12.16
C THR A 90 27.07 -9.64 -12.85
N ILE A 91 26.48 -8.67 -12.15
CA ILE A 91 25.34 -7.89 -12.62
C ILE A 91 25.58 -6.39 -12.42
N SER A 92 25.03 -5.60 -13.32
CA SER A 92 24.99 -4.15 -13.19
C SER A 92 24.06 -3.70 -12.07
N LYS A 93 24.21 -2.43 -11.63
CA LYS A 93 23.35 -1.82 -10.61
C LYS A 93 21.88 -1.76 -11.05
N LEU A 94 21.62 -1.49 -12.33
CA LEU A 94 20.27 -1.46 -12.87
C LEU A 94 19.63 -2.86 -12.87
N GLU A 95 20.39 -3.90 -13.25
CA GLU A 95 19.90 -5.28 -13.18
C GLU A 95 19.63 -5.74 -11.74
N TYR A 96 20.48 -5.33 -10.80
CA TYR A 96 20.27 -5.57 -9.37
C TYR A 96 18.95 -4.94 -8.89
N TRP A 97 18.73 -3.66 -9.17
CA TRP A 97 17.50 -2.96 -8.84
C TRP A 97 16.27 -3.58 -9.49
N THR A 98 16.35 -3.94 -10.77
CA THR A 98 15.27 -4.64 -11.47
C THR A 98 14.92 -5.95 -10.77
N LYS A 99 15.91 -6.78 -10.44
CA LYS A 99 15.69 -8.05 -9.73
C LYS A 99 15.08 -7.83 -8.34
N MET A 100 15.53 -6.82 -7.59
CA MET A 100 14.94 -6.50 -6.28
C MET A 100 13.45 -6.14 -6.39
N VAL A 101 13.09 -5.29 -7.36
CA VAL A 101 11.69 -4.90 -7.58
C VAL A 101 10.87 -6.12 -7.98
N THR A 102 11.33 -6.91 -8.95
CA THR A 102 10.63 -8.14 -9.39
C THR A 102 10.40 -9.13 -8.24
N ILE A 103 11.41 -9.37 -7.40
CA ILE A 103 11.28 -10.21 -6.21
C ILE A 103 10.20 -9.64 -5.27
N THR A 104 10.24 -8.33 -5.04
CA THR A 104 9.30 -7.65 -4.15
C THR A 104 7.86 -7.78 -4.65
N MET A 105 7.62 -7.54 -5.95
CA MET A 105 6.28 -7.69 -6.55
C MET A 105 5.72 -9.10 -6.33
N GLY A 106 6.50 -10.14 -6.64
CA GLY A 106 6.05 -11.53 -6.47
C GLY A 106 5.85 -11.94 -5.00
N VAL A 107 6.66 -11.41 -4.07
CA VAL A 107 6.50 -11.65 -2.63
C VAL A 107 5.25 -10.94 -2.09
N MET A 108 5.01 -9.71 -2.50
CA MET A 108 3.84 -8.93 -2.08
C MET A 108 2.54 -9.53 -2.59
N GLU A 109 2.52 -10.07 -3.80
CA GLU A 109 1.35 -10.79 -4.32
C GLU A 109 1.01 -12.01 -3.45
N LYS A 110 2.01 -12.81 -3.07
CA LYS A 110 1.85 -13.95 -2.16
C LYS A 110 1.38 -13.51 -0.78
N LEU A 111 1.90 -12.39 -0.26
CA LEU A 111 1.46 -11.83 1.01
C LEU A 111 0.00 -11.38 0.94
N ARG A 112 -0.40 -10.66 -0.10
CA ARG A 112 -1.79 -10.21 -0.34
C ARG A 112 -2.77 -11.38 -0.29
N ASN A 113 -2.45 -12.48 -0.98
CA ASN A 113 -3.30 -13.67 -0.98
C ASN A 113 -3.44 -14.26 0.42
N LYS A 114 -2.34 -14.39 1.17
CA LYS A 114 -2.35 -14.88 2.56
C LYS A 114 -3.14 -13.97 3.49
N VAL A 115 -2.97 -12.65 3.38
CA VAL A 115 -3.72 -11.66 4.17
C VAL A 115 -5.22 -11.74 3.86
N ASN A 116 -5.60 -11.87 2.59
CA ASN A 116 -7.01 -11.98 2.19
C ASN A 116 -7.65 -13.28 2.69
N SER A 117 -6.92 -14.40 2.66
CA SER A 117 -7.38 -15.65 3.28
C SER A 117 -7.59 -15.48 4.78
N PHE A 118 -6.65 -14.82 5.47
CA PHE A 118 -6.77 -14.52 6.90
C PHE A 118 -7.97 -13.61 7.23
N LEU A 119 -8.16 -12.53 6.48
CA LEU A 119 -9.29 -11.60 6.67
C LEU A 119 -10.63 -12.28 6.40
N ARG A 120 -10.71 -13.16 5.40
CA ARG A 120 -11.93 -13.93 5.10
C ARG A 120 -12.31 -14.85 6.26
N LEU A 121 -11.33 -15.53 6.86
CA LEU A 121 -11.57 -16.38 8.04
C LEU A 121 -12.02 -15.56 9.24
N LYS A 122 -11.42 -14.39 9.46
CA LYS A 122 -11.72 -13.53 10.62
C LYS A 122 -13.09 -12.85 10.52
N THR A 123 -13.42 -12.33 9.34
CA THR A 123 -14.68 -11.59 9.11
C THR A 123 -15.84 -12.49 8.70
N ARG A 124 -15.58 -13.77 8.37
CA ARG A 124 -16.54 -14.71 7.77
C ARG A 124 -17.18 -14.17 6.48
N SER A 125 -16.50 -13.25 5.80
CA SER A 125 -16.99 -12.47 4.67
C SER A 125 -15.90 -12.30 3.62
N GLY A 126 -16.31 -12.15 2.35
CA GLY A 126 -15.41 -11.87 1.23
C GLY A 126 -15.29 -10.38 0.88
N TYR A 127 -15.95 -9.49 1.63
CA TYR A 127 -16.02 -8.07 1.30
C TYR A 127 -14.75 -7.30 1.69
N LEU A 128 -14.10 -7.67 2.81
CA LEU A 128 -12.87 -7.03 3.25
C LEU A 128 -11.65 -7.71 2.63
N LYS A 129 -10.96 -7.00 1.74
CA LYS A 129 -9.76 -7.47 1.03
C LYS A 129 -8.72 -6.36 0.93
N MET A 130 -7.45 -6.74 1.01
CA MET A 130 -6.31 -5.93 0.61
C MET A 130 -6.05 -6.11 -0.89
N ALA A 131 -5.82 -4.98 -1.57
CA ALA A 131 -5.30 -4.93 -2.92
C ALA A 131 -3.79 -4.70 -2.87
N TYR A 132 -3.09 -5.19 -3.89
CA TYR A 132 -1.73 -4.76 -4.20
C TYR A 132 -1.86 -3.60 -5.19
N GLU A 133 -1.16 -2.50 -4.94
CA GLU A 133 -1.21 -1.31 -5.80
C GLU A 133 0.14 -1.12 -6.50
N GLU A 134 1.20 -0.83 -5.74
CA GLU A 134 2.53 -0.61 -6.31
C GLU A 134 3.69 -1.03 -5.40
N VAL A 135 4.87 -1.18 -5.99
CA VAL A 135 6.17 -1.09 -5.30
C VAL A 135 6.76 0.29 -5.58
N LEU A 136 7.17 1.02 -4.54
CA LEU A 136 7.89 2.28 -4.66
C LEU A 136 9.38 2.06 -4.48
N PHE A 137 10.18 2.25 -5.54
CA PHE A 137 11.63 2.13 -5.47
C PHE A 137 12.35 2.91 -6.59
N PRO A 138 13.34 3.76 -6.30
CA PRO A 138 13.67 4.28 -4.97
C PRO A 138 12.52 5.12 -4.41
N VAL A 139 12.48 5.27 -3.08
CA VAL A 139 11.45 6.04 -2.39
C VAL A 139 12.04 6.80 -1.21
N VAL A 140 11.58 8.04 -1.02
CA VAL A 140 11.98 8.91 0.08
C VAL A 140 10.72 9.36 0.82
N PHE A 141 10.68 9.08 2.12
CA PHE A 141 9.64 9.57 3.01
C PHE A 141 10.19 10.76 3.81
N THR A 142 9.64 11.95 3.59
CA THR A 142 10.06 13.18 4.28
C THR A 142 9.15 13.52 5.47
N GLY A 143 7.93 12.97 5.50
CA GLY A 143 7.01 13.12 6.62
C GLY A 143 5.68 12.43 6.39
N LYS A 144 4.76 12.58 7.35
CA LYS A 144 3.38 12.09 7.17
C LYS A 144 2.76 12.80 5.96
N LYS A 145 2.23 12.00 5.02
CA LYS A 145 1.65 12.45 3.75
C LYS A 145 2.62 13.20 2.83
N LYS A 146 3.93 13.10 3.09
CA LYS A 146 5.00 13.75 2.31
C LYS A 146 6.04 12.72 1.89
N TYR A 147 5.95 12.26 0.66
CA TYR A 147 6.87 11.27 0.11
C TYR A 147 6.87 11.28 -1.42
N PHE A 148 7.98 10.83 -2.00
CA PHE A 148 8.14 10.70 -3.43
C PHE A 148 8.99 9.49 -3.80
N GLY A 149 8.82 8.97 -5.02
CA GLY A 149 9.60 7.84 -5.51
C GLY A 149 9.18 7.42 -6.92
N THR A 150 9.75 6.32 -7.38
CA THR A 150 9.37 5.71 -8.66
C THR A 150 8.41 4.55 -8.42
N LYS A 151 7.27 4.54 -9.11
CA LYS A 151 6.23 3.51 -8.97
C LYS A 151 6.43 2.36 -9.96
N HIS A 152 6.27 1.14 -9.46
CA HIS A 152 6.26 -0.08 -10.24
C HIS A 152 4.94 -0.81 -9.98
N GLU A 153 4.04 -0.79 -10.97
CA GLU A 153 2.70 -1.36 -10.88
C GLU A 153 2.70 -2.79 -11.44
N ASP A 154 2.68 -2.95 -12.76
CA ASP A 154 2.67 -4.27 -13.45
C ASP A 154 4.06 -4.72 -13.91
N ALA A 155 4.94 -3.75 -14.22
CA ALA A 155 6.29 -4.00 -14.71
C ALA A 155 7.29 -3.05 -14.05
N VAL A 156 8.55 -3.45 -14.07
CA VAL A 156 9.64 -2.62 -13.55
C VAL A 156 9.84 -1.43 -14.49
N ASN A 157 9.43 -0.25 -14.03
CA ASN A 157 9.68 1.01 -14.70
C ASN A 157 10.66 1.91 -13.91
N PHE A 158 11.84 2.21 -14.46
CA PHE A 158 12.79 3.19 -13.91
C PHE A 158 12.79 4.53 -14.67
N SER A 159 11.77 4.79 -15.48
CA SER A 159 11.59 6.08 -16.16
C SER A 159 11.41 7.20 -15.14
N LEU A 160 12.04 8.34 -15.40
CA LEU A 160 11.94 9.56 -14.61
C LEU A 160 10.83 10.51 -15.10
N GLU A 161 10.08 10.11 -16.13
CA GLU A 161 9.08 10.97 -16.76
C GLU A 161 7.87 11.28 -15.85
N ASP A 162 7.50 10.35 -14.96
CA ASP A 162 6.34 10.50 -14.07
C ASP A 162 6.68 10.04 -12.63
N PRO A 163 7.41 10.87 -11.85
CA PRO A 163 7.72 10.55 -10.46
C PRO A 163 6.44 10.55 -9.61
N PHE A 164 6.28 9.52 -8.79
CA PHE A 164 5.19 9.46 -7.83
C PHE A 164 5.44 10.45 -6.70
N ILE A 165 4.54 11.43 -6.52
CA ILE A 165 4.69 12.49 -5.51
C ILE A 165 3.41 12.60 -4.68
N ARG A 166 3.57 12.71 -3.36
CA ARG A 166 2.48 12.95 -2.40
C ARG A 166 2.87 14.08 -1.47
N GLY A 167 2.08 15.16 -1.49
CA GLY A 167 2.11 16.25 -0.50
C GLY A 167 3.43 17.03 -0.41
N ILE A 168 4.31 16.87 -1.39
CA ILE A 168 5.54 17.66 -1.52
C ILE A 168 5.26 18.76 -2.52
N ASP A 169 5.58 19.99 -2.11
CA ASP A 169 5.53 21.15 -2.99
C ASP A 169 6.67 21.00 -4.00
N THR A 170 6.30 20.70 -5.25
CA THR A 170 7.24 20.77 -6.36
C THR A 170 7.27 22.21 -6.86
N VAL A 171 8.48 22.78 -6.93
CA VAL A 171 8.68 24.01 -7.71
C VAL A 171 8.46 23.61 -9.17
N LYS A 172 7.42 24.15 -9.78
CA LYS A 172 7.14 23.98 -11.20
C LYS A 172 8.07 24.84 -12.04
#